data_AF-A0A969X5R0-F1
#
_entry.id   AF-A0A969X5R0-F1
#
_cell.length_a   1.000
_cell.length_b   1.000
_cell.length_c   1.000
_cell.angle_alpha   90.00
_cell.angle_beta   90.00
_cell.angle_gamma   90.00
#
_symmetry.space_group_name_H-M   'P 1'
#
loop_
_entity.id
_entity.type
_entity.pdbx_description
1 polymer ?
#
loop_
_entity_poly.entity_id
_entity_poly.type
_entity_poly.pdbx_seq_one_letter_code
_entity_poly.pdbx_strand_id
1 'polypeptide(L)'
;QRSWGGVVGIRGSLPFIDGATLSKPEFAHFDETGWIIEGYGVDPDVVVENDPYQEFLGKDLQLNEAIKIILQEIEKFGKTKPEMPEFLDKSK
;
A
#
# COMPACT_ATOMS: atom_id res chain seq x y z
N GLN A 1 6.95 -5.09 8.13
CA GLN A 1 6.25 -4.89 9.44
C GLN A 1 4.78 -4.58 9.19
N ARG A 2 3.90 -4.72 10.19
CA ARG A 2 2.48 -4.34 10.06
C ARG A 2 2.33 -2.83 9.93
N SER A 3 1.39 -2.39 9.10
CA SER A 3 1.07 -0.97 8.99
C SER A 3 0.33 -0.44 10.23
N TRP A 4 0.23 0.89 10.36
CA TRP A 4 -0.33 1.56 11.53
C TRP A 4 -1.83 1.32 11.76
N GLY A 5 -2.62 1.18 10.68
CA GLY A 5 -4.06 0.93 10.79
C GLY A 5 -4.93 2.15 11.09
N GLY A 6 -4.42 3.38 11.01
CA GLY A 6 -5.28 4.58 11.04
C GLY A 6 -5.71 4.98 9.62
N VAL A 7 -6.82 4.43 9.17
CA VAL A 7 -7.33 4.61 7.79
C VAL A 7 -8.59 5.45 7.69
N VAL A 8 -9.04 6.05 8.80
CA VAL A 8 -10.19 6.95 8.76
C VAL A 8 -9.75 8.33 8.29
N GLY A 9 -10.23 8.70 7.11
CA GLY A 9 -9.93 9.97 6.49
C GLY A 9 -10.55 11.13 7.28
N ILE A 10 -9.86 12.27 7.22
CA ILE A 10 -10.28 13.55 7.80
C ILE A 10 -10.64 14.48 6.64
N ARG A 11 -11.72 15.25 6.77
CA ARG A 11 -11.93 16.44 5.95
C ARG A 11 -11.62 17.67 6.78
N GLY A 12 -10.83 18.59 6.22
CA GLY A 12 -10.56 19.86 6.91
C GLY A 12 -11.83 20.72 6.97
N SER A 13 -12.11 21.29 8.15
CA SER A 13 -12.94 22.48 8.29
C SER A 13 -12.08 23.75 8.13
N LEU A 14 -12.71 24.91 7.99
CA LEU A 14 -11.99 26.19 8.16
C LEU A 14 -11.33 26.23 9.55
N PRO A 15 -10.17 26.90 9.70
CA PRO A 15 -9.53 27.10 11.00
C PRO A 15 -10.48 27.82 11.98
N PHE A 16 -10.28 27.57 13.27
CA PHE A 16 -10.94 28.33 14.33
C PHE A 16 -10.44 29.78 14.36
N ILE A 17 -11.13 30.63 15.11
CA ILE A 17 -10.85 32.08 15.21
C ILE A 17 -9.44 32.34 15.76
N ASP A 18 -8.88 31.41 16.54
CA ASP A 18 -7.51 31.42 17.07
C ASP A 18 -6.48 30.78 16.14
N GLY A 19 -6.89 30.31 14.96
CA GLY A 19 -6.04 29.65 13.96
C GLY A 19 -5.84 28.15 14.17
N ALA A 20 -6.42 27.53 15.20
CA ALA A 20 -6.33 26.09 15.40
C ALA A 20 -7.13 25.31 14.35
N THR A 21 -6.70 24.08 14.05
CA THR A 21 -7.38 23.16 13.13
C THR A 21 -7.91 21.95 13.87
N LEU A 22 -9.15 21.54 13.55
CA LEU A 22 -9.75 20.32 14.08
C LEU A 22 -9.63 19.19 13.07
N SER A 23 -9.05 18.08 13.50
CA SER A 23 -9.05 16.82 12.77
C SER A 23 -10.05 15.88 13.40
N LYS A 24 -11.17 15.63 12.71
CA LYS A 24 -12.15 14.61 13.11
C LYS A 24 -12.21 13.48 12.08
N PRO A 25 -12.26 12.21 12.49
CA PRO A 25 -12.44 11.10 11.58
C PRO A 25 -13.84 11.15 10.92
N GLU A 26 -13.91 11.08 9.59
CA GLU A 26 -15.17 11.19 8.83
C GLU A 26 -15.42 10.06 7.82
N PHE A 27 -14.37 9.47 7.25
CA PHE A 27 -14.52 8.48 6.18
C PHE A 27 -13.74 7.21 6.48
N ALA A 28 -14.45 6.18 6.93
CA ALA A 28 -13.87 4.86 7.15
C ALA A 28 -13.93 4.01 5.88
N HIS A 29 -12.93 3.15 5.69
CA HIS A 29 -12.85 2.22 4.56
C HIS A 29 -13.73 0.99 4.83
N PHE A 30 -14.56 0.63 3.87
CA PHE A 30 -15.48 -0.52 3.93
C PHE A 30 -15.33 -1.37 2.67
N ASP A 31 -15.32 -2.69 2.83
CA ASP A 31 -15.22 -3.67 1.74
C ASP A 31 -16.25 -4.80 1.95
N GLU A 32 -16.30 -5.81 1.08
CA GLU A 32 -17.22 -6.96 1.13
C GLU A 32 -17.19 -7.70 2.48
N THR A 33 -16.10 -7.55 3.26
CA THR A 33 -15.89 -8.17 4.57
C THR A 33 -16.22 -7.26 5.76
N GLY A 34 -16.58 -5.98 5.54
CA GLY A 34 -16.96 -5.02 6.58
C GLY A 34 -16.06 -3.78 6.66
N TRP A 35 -15.99 -3.17 7.85
CA TRP A 35 -15.02 -2.10 8.15
C TRP A 35 -13.63 -2.71 8.24
N ILE A 36 -12.75 -2.31 7.33
CA ILE A 36 -11.45 -2.96 7.15
C ILE A 36 -10.30 -2.08 7.68
N ILE A 37 -9.26 -2.72 8.21
CA ILE A 37 -7.92 -2.15 8.51
C ILE A 37 -7.87 -1.20 9.73
N GLU A 38 -8.96 -0.50 10.08
CA GLU A 38 -8.96 0.47 11.19
C GLU A 38 -8.61 -0.17 12.54
N GLY A 39 -7.62 0.41 13.24
CA GLY A 39 -7.17 -0.04 14.56
C GLY A 39 -6.27 -1.29 14.54
N TYR A 40 -6.08 -1.94 13.37
CA TYR A 40 -5.22 -3.11 13.23
C TYR A 40 -4.06 -2.88 12.25
N GLY A 41 -4.34 -2.39 11.05
CA GLY A 41 -3.38 -2.30 9.95
C GLY A 41 -3.48 -3.47 8.97
N VAL A 42 -2.43 -3.67 8.20
CA VAL A 42 -2.28 -4.76 7.23
C VAL A 42 -0.99 -5.49 7.57
N ASP A 43 -1.07 -6.81 7.73
CA ASP A 43 0.10 -7.65 7.92
C ASP A 43 0.83 -7.84 6.58
N PRO A 44 2.17 -7.79 6.57
CA PRO A 44 2.93 -8.06 5.36
C PRO A 44 2.97 -9.57 5.09
N ASP A 45 2.99 -9.96 3.82
CA ASP A 45 3.17 -11.37 3.43
C ASP A 45 4.54 -11.91 3.86
N VAL A 46 5.56 -11.03 3.85
CA VAL A 46 6.91 -11.33 4.31
C VAL A 46 7.30 -10.30 5.37
N VAL A 47 7.51 -10.79 6.59
CA VAL A 47 8.00 -9.96 7.70
C VAL A 47 9.51 -9.82 7.59
N VAL A 48 9.97 -8.61 7.30
CA VAL A 48 11.39 -8.25 7.36
C VAL A 48 11.56 -7.14 8.40
N GLU A 49 12.39 -7.41 9.41
CA GLU A 49 12.81 -6.43 10.39
C GLU A 49 14.01 -5.67 9.82
N ASN A 50 13.93 -4.33 9.81
CA ASN A 50 15.05 -3.51 9.37
C ASN A 50 15.90 -3.20 10.59
N ASP A 51 17.05 -3.85 10.69
CA ASP A 51 17.99 -3.64 11.78
C ASP A 51 18.48 -2.18 11.76
N PRO A 52 18.26 -1.38 12.82
CA PRO A 52 18.62 0.03 12.82
C PRO A 52 20.11 0.30 12.63
N TYR A 53 20.98 -0.63 13.05
CA TYR A 53 22.42 -0.49 12.87
C TYR A 53 22.83 -0.75 11.41
N GLN A 54 22.25 -1.77 10.77
CA GLN A 54 22.43 -1.99 9.33
C GLN A 54 21.88 -0.83 8.50
N GLU A 55 20.69 -0.33 8.85
CA GLU A 55 20.08 0.81 8.18
C GLU A 55 20.95 2.07 8.31
N PHE A 56 21.49 2.33 9.50
CA PHE A 56 22.44 3.41 9.72
C PHE A 56 23.71 3.28 8.86
N LEU A 57 24.16 2.05 8.60
CA LEU A 57 25.26 1.76 7.68
C LEU A 57 24.87 1.81 6.19
N GLY A 58 23.64 2.22 5.87
CA GLY A 58 23.11 2.33 4.51
C GLY A 58 22.65 1.00 3.90
N LYS A 59 22.50 -0.05 4.71
CA LYS A 59 21.99 -1.35 4.27
C LYS A 59 20.54 -1.51 4.66
N ASP A 60 19.65 -1.35 3.67
CA ASP A 60 18.22 -1.58 3.84
C ASP A 60 17.89 -3.06 3.61
N LEU A 61 17.54 -3.77 4.69
CA LEU A 61 17.21 -5.19 4.63
C LEU A 61 15.86 -5.44 3.95
N GLN A 62 14.90 -4.53 4.10
CA GLN A 62 13.57 -4.66 3.50
C GLN A 62 13.67 -4.51 1.97
N LEU A 63 14.41 -3.52 1.49
CA LEU A 63 14.63 -3.31 0.06
C LEU A 63 15.37 -4.50 -0.58
N ASN A 64 16.42 -4.99 0.08
CA ASN A 64 17.20 -6.12 -0.43
C ASN A 64 16.37 -7.40 -0.55
N GLU A 65 15.54 -7.71 0.45
CA GLU A 65 14.66 -8.88 0.40
C GLU A 65 13.57 -8.72 -0.67
N ALA A 66 13.00 -7.52 -0.84
CA ALA A 66 12.05 -7.24 -1.90
C ALA A 66 12.64 -7.48 -3.30
N ILE A 67 13.86 -6.99 -3.56
CA ILE A 67 14.57 -7.21 -4.83
C ILE A 67 14.76 -8.71 -5.09
N LYS A 68 15.20 -9.45 -4.06
CA LYS A 68 15.42 -10.90 -4.15
C LYS A 68 14.12 -11.65 -4.49
N ILE A 69 13.01 -11.33 -3.83
CA ILE A 69 11.71 -11.96 -4.10
C ILE A 69 11.26 -11.65 -5.53
N ILE A 70 11.32 -10.39 -5.95
CA ILE A 70 10.91 -9.98 -7.29
C ILE A 70 11.74 -10.70 -8.37
N LEU A 71 13.06 -10.82 -8.19
CA LEU A 71 13.91 -11.55 -9.14
C LEU A 71 13.52 -13.04 -9.23
N GLN A 72 13.20 -13.69 -8.10
CA GLN A 72 12.71 -15.07 -8.10
C GLN A 72 11.33 -15.22 -8.75
N GLU A 73 10.45 -14.24 -8.57
CA GLU A 73 9.14 -14.23 -9.22
C GLU A 73 9.27 -14.04 -10.72
N ILE A 74 10.15 -13.16 -11.19
CA ILE A 74 10.40 -12.94 -12.62
C ILE A 74 10.88 -14.23 -13.31
N GLU A 75 11.71 -15.04 -12.66
CA GLU A 75 12.14 -16.34 -13.20
C GLU A 75 10.97 -17.32 -13.36
N LYS A 76 9.98 -17.25 -12.45
CA LYS A 76 8.79 -18.12 -12.46
C LYS A 76 7.67 -17.59 -13.34
N PHE A 77 7.59 -16.27 -13.52
CA PHE A 77 6.51 -15.61 -14.23
C PHE A 77 6.72 -15.77 -15.74
N GLY A 78 5.98 -16.72 -16.33
CA GLY A 78 5.95 -16.89 -17.78
C GLY A 78 5.54 -15.58 -18.44
N LYS A 79 6.34 -15.07 -19.38
CA LYS A 79 6.07 -13.85 -20.14
C LYS A 79 4.88 -14.04 -21.09
N THR A 80 3.68 -14.22 -20.58
CA THR A 80 2.47 -14.19 -21.40
C THR A 80 1.98 -12.76 -21.46
N LYS A 81 2.47 -12.03 -22.46
CA LYS A 81 1.79 -10.81 -22.90
C LYS A 81 0.45 -11.27 -23.49
N PRO A 82 -0.71 -10.78 -23.01
CA PRO A 82 -1.97 -11.09 -23.67
C PRO A 82 -1.89 -10.60 -25.12
N GLU A 83 -2.35 -11.42 -26.06
CA GLU A 83 -2.44 -11.00 -27.44
C GLU A 83 -3.38 -9.79 -27.53
N MET A 84 -3.00 -8.80 -28.35
CA MET A 84 -3.85 -7.65 -28.57
C MET A 84 -5.14 -8.14 -29.23
N PRO A 85 -6.33 -7.85 -28.66
CA PRO A 85 -7.57 -8.25 -29.29
C PRO A 85 -7.68 -7.61 -30.67
N GLU A 86 -8.26 -8.32 -31.63
CA GLU A 86 -8.57 -7.75 -32.93
C GLU A 86 -9.43 -6.49 -32.74
N PHE A 87 -9.13 -5.43 -33.50
CA PHE A 87 -9.93 -4.22 -33.47
C PHE A 87 -11.37 -4.56 -33.89
N LEU A 88 -12.35 -4.10 -33.11
CA LEU A 88 -13.75 -4.14 -33.54
C LEU A 88 -13.89 -3.41 -34.86
N ASP A 89 -14.33 -4.12 -35.89
CA ASP A 89 -14.73 -3.55 -37.17
C ASP A 89 -16.01 -2.73 -36.97
N LYS A 90 -15.88 -1.40 -37.09
CA LYS A 90 -17.00 -0.44 -36.97
C LYS A 90 -17.63 -0.10 -38.32
N SER A 91 -17.39 -0.89 -39.37
CA SER A 91 -17.88 -0.62 -40.73
C SER A 91 -19.33 -1.08 -41.00
N LYS A 92 -20.03 -1.66 -40.01
CA LYS A 92 -21.45 -2.03 -40.09
C LYS A 92 -22.29 -1.36 -39.01
#